data_AF-A0A972FFQ2-F1
#
_entry.id   AF-A0A972FFQ2-F1
#
_cell.length_a   1.000
_cell.length_b   1.000
_cell.length_c   1.000
_cell.angle_alpha   90.00
_cell.angle_beta   90.00
_cell.angle_gamma   90.00
#
_symmetry.space_group_name_H-M   'P 1'
#
loop_
_entity.id
_entity.type
_entity.pdbx_description
1 polymer ?
#
loop_
_entity_poly.entity_id
_entity_poly.type
_entity_poly.pdbx_seq_one_letter_code
_entity_poly.pdbx_strand_id
1 'polypeptide(L)' 'SERTEAAAQEAVERERAAERERACGQARGQLVALESGQRVARFNEQGEREFLTDEQRTEEIERTRRFITDNCQ' A
#
# COMPACT_ATOMS: atom_id res chain seq x y z
N SER A 1 -18.46 0.67 -31.15
CA SER A 1 -17.80 1.65 -32.05
C SER A 1 -16.41 1.91 -31.50
N GLU A 2 -15.39 2.11 -32.32
CA GLU A 2 -14.01 2.35 -31.82
C GLU A 2 -13.94 3.51 -30.78
N ARG A 3 -14.79 4.53 -30.92
CA ARG A 3 -14.93 5.63 -29.95
C ARG A 3 -15.43 5.22 -28.55
N THR A 4 -16.30 4.20 -28.46
CA THR A 4 -16.79 3.71 -27.16
C THR A 4 -15.74 2.84 -26.47
N GLU A 5 -14.93 2.11 -27.24
CA GLU A 5 -13.83 1.29 -26.71
C GLU A 5 -12.67 2.16 -26.22
N ALA A 6 -12.29 3.20 -26.97
CA ALA A 6 -11.28 4.16 -26.54
C ALA A 6 -11.68 4.89 -25.24
N ALA A 7 -12.94 5.35 -25.14
CA ALA A 7 -13.44 6.01 -23.94
C ALA A 7 -13.48 5.07 -22.71
N ALA A 8 -13.81 3.79 -22.92
CA ALA A 8 -13.79 2.79 -21.85
C ALA A 8 -12.35 2.51 -21.38
N GLN A 9 -11.40 2.36 -22.30
CA GLN A 9 -9.98 2.20 -21.95
C GLN A 9 -9.43 3.39 -21.17
N GLU A 10 -9.75 4.61 -21.60
CA GLU A 10 -9.33 5.82 -20.89
C GLU A 10 -9.92 5.90 -19.47
N ALA A 11 -11.17 5.47 -19.29
CA ALA A 11 -11.79 5.39 -17.97
C ALA A 11 -11.08 4.39 -17.05
N VAL A 12 -10.75 3.20 -17.56
CA VAL A 12 -10.00 2.16 -16.83
C VAL A 12 -8.61 2.68 -16.44
N GLU A 13 -7.90 3.35 -17.35
CA GLU A 13 -6.57 3.89 -17.06
C GLU A 13 -6.62 5.01 -16.01
N ARG A 14 -7.64 5.88 -16.05
CA ARG A 14 -7.87 6.89 -15.01
C ARG A 14 -8.17 6.26 -13.65
N GLU A 15 -9.00 5.22 -13.61
CA GLU A 15 -9.32 4.50 -12.37
C GLU A 15 -8.07 3.84 -11.78
N ARG A 16 -7.29 3.14 -12.61
CA ARG A 16 -6.02 2.54 -12.21
C ARG A 16 -5.02 3.59 -11.71
N ALA A 17 -4.97 4.78 -12.31
CA ALA A 17 -4.12 5.87 -11.83
C ALA A 17 -4.55 6.35 -10.44
N ALA A 18 -5.86 6.55 -10.23
CA ALA A 18 -6.39 6.94 -8.93
C ALA A 18 -6.21 5.85 -7.86
N GLU A 19 -6.30 4.57 -8.23
CA GLU A 19 -5.98 3.45 -7.33
C GLU A 19 -4.51 3.42 -6.94
N ARG A 20 -3.60 3.60 -7.91
CA ARG A 20 -2.15 3.70 -7.62
C ARG A 20 -1.86 4.86 -6.67
N GLU A 21 -2.42 6.04 -6.92
CA GLU A 21 -2.21 7.20 -6.05
C GLU A 21 -2.68 6.93 -4.61
N ARG A 22 -3.88 6.35 -4.45
CA ARG A 22 -4.41 5.96 -3.13
C ARG A 22 -3.53 4.94 -2.44
N ALA A 23 -3.12 3.89 -3.14
CA ALA A 23 -2.24 2.86 -2.59
C ALA A 23 -0.88 3.44 -2.16
N CYS A 24 -0.32 4.36 -2.95
CA CYS A 24 0.91 5.06 -2.61
C CYS A 24 0.76 5.98 -1.40
N GLY A 25 -0.36 6.69 -1.27
CA GLY A 25 -0.67 7.48 -0.08
C GLY A 25 -0.75 6.60 1.19
N GLN A 26 -1.44 5.47 1.09
CA GLN A 26 -1.54 4.50 2.19
C GLN A 26 -0.17 3.90 2.57
N ALA A 27 0.61 3.48 1.58
CA ALA A 27 1.93 2.90 1.81
C ALA A 27 2.89 3.89 2.49
N ARG A 28 2.90 5.16 2.06
CA ARG A 28 3.71 6.22 2.70
C ARG A 28 3.28 6.46 4.14
N GLY A 29 1.97 6.51 4.41
CA GLY A 29 1.45 6.65 5.78
C GLY A 29 1.80 5.45 6.67
N GLN A 30 1.71 4.23 6.12
CA GLN A 30 2.11 3.01 6.82
C GLN A 30 3.59 3.03 7.17
N LEU A 31 4.46 3.42 6.22
CA LEU A 31 5.90 3.51 6.44
C LEU A 31 6.24 4.43 7.62
N VAL A 32 5.64 5.63 7.66
CA VAL A 32 5.81 6.58 8.76
C VAL A 32 5.38 5.97 10.09
N ALA A 33 4.26 5.24 10.12
CA ALA A 33 3.77 4.60 11.33
C ALA A 33 4.73 3.50 11.83
N LEU A 34 5.28 2.69 10.92
CA LEU A 34 6.25 1.63 11.24
C LEU A 34 7.57 2.22 11.80
N GLU A 35 8.04 3.32 11.21
CA GLU A 35 9.28 4.01 11.58
C GLU A 35 9.15 4.90 12.84
N SER A 36 7.93 5.17 13.31
CA SER A 36 7.66 6.05 14.46
C SER A 36 8.21 5.56 15.81
N GLY A 37 8.65 4.31 15.90
CA GLY A 37 9.04 3.66 17.16
C GLY A 37 7.87 3.27 18.07
N GLN A 38 6.62 3.64 17.74
CA GLN A 38 5.44 3.19 18.47
C GLN A 38 5.17 1.71 18.22
N ARG A 39 4.62 0.97 19.20
CA ARG A 39 4.22 -0.43 19.01
C ARG A 39 3.12 -0.55 17.96
N VAL A 40 3.33 -1.40 16.97
CA VAL A 40 2.35 -1.67 15.91
C VAL A 40 1.60 -2.94 16.26
N ALA A 41 0.27 -2.88 16.26
CA ALA A 41 -0.58 -4.04 16.45
C ALA A 41 -1.19 -4.46 15.10
N ARG A 42 -1.32 -5.76 14.89
CA ARG A 42 -2.09 -6.35 13.79
C ARG A 42 -3.03 -7.42 14.32
N PHE A 43 -3.95 -7.85 13.47
CA PHE A 43 -4.74 -9.05 13.73
C PHE A 43 -4.10 -10.23 13.01
N ASN A 44 -3.91 -11.34 13.70
CA ASN A 44 -3.44 -12.58 13.10
C ASN A 44 -4.58 -13.33 12.39
N GLU A 45 -4.27 -14.49 11.82
CA GLU A 45 -5.24 -15.32 11.09
C GLU A 45 -6.40 -15.82 11.96
N GLN A 46 -6.22 -15.84 13.29
CA GLN A 46 -7.24 -16.22 14.26
C GLN A 46 -8.11 -15.01 14.67
N GLY A 47 -7.83 -13.82 14.14
CA GLY A 47 -8.51 -12.58 14.50
C GLY A 47 -8.08 -12.01 15.85
N GLU A 48 -6.98 -12.50 16.43
CA GLU A 48 -6.44 -12.01 17.69
C GLU A 48 -5.48 -10.85 17.45
N ARG A 49 -5.48 -9.88 18.37
CA ARG A 49 -4.57 -8.75 18.29
C ARG A 49 -3.19 -9.15 18.80
N GLU A 50 -2.19 -9.06 17.94
CA GLU A 50 -0.78 -9.24 18.27
C GLU A 50 0.02 -7.99 17.97
N PHE A 51 1.19 -7.85 18.60
CA PHE A 51 2.13 -6.77 18.31
C PHE A 51 3.23 -7.29 17.40
N LEU A 52 3.66 -6.47 16.44
CA LEU A 52 4.83 -6.77 15.64
C LEU A 52 6.07 -6.84 16.52
N THR A 53 6.86 -7.89 16.33
CA THR A 53 8.24 -7.94 16.83
C THR A 53 9.12 -6.94 16.08
N ASP A 54 10.31 -6.68 16.60
CA ASP A 54 11.26 -5.78 15.93
C ASP A 54 11.70 -6.33 14.57
N GLU A 55 11.86 -7.65 14.45
CA GLU A 55 12.13 -8.35 13.20
C GLU A 55 10.99 -8.14 12.19
N GLN A 56 9.74 -8.44 12.60
CA GLN A 56 8.56 -8.30 11.76
C GLN A 56 8.33 -6.85 11.32
N ARG A 57 8.59 -5.88 12.20
CA ARG A 57 8.53 -4.47 11.86
C ARG A 57 9.57 -4.12 10.79
N THR A 58 10.79 -4.63 10.92
CA THR A 58 11.87 -4.38 9.97
C THR A 58 11.54 -4.95 8.59
N GLU A 59 11.08 -6.20 8.53
CA GLU A 59 10.63 -6.85 7.30
C GLU A 59 9.51 -6.05 6.62
N GLU A 60 8.54 -5.58 7.40
CA GLU A 60 7.42 -4.79 6.90
C GLU A 60 7.88 -3.42 6.36
N ILE A 61 8.81 -2.75 7.05
CA ILE A 61 9.44 -1.51 6.56
C ILE A 61 10.08 -1.74 5.19
N GLU A 62 10.88 -2.80 5.05
CA GLU A 62 11.53 -3.11 3.77
C GLU A 62 10.52 -3.41 2.67
N ARG A 63 9.48 -4.18 2.98
CA ARG A 63 8.40 -4.50 2.05
C ARG A 63 7.67 -3.24 1.59
N THR A 64 7.29 -2.36 2.51
CA THR A 64 6.60 -1.10 2.20
C THR A 64 7.50 -0.15 1.41
N ARG A 65 8.79 -0.05 1.75
CA ARG A 65 9.77 0.74 0.98
C ARG A 65 9.93 0.23 -0.45
N ARG A 66 10.07 -1.09 -0.65
CA ARG A 66 10.11 -1.71 -1.99
C ARG A 66 8.86 -1.38 -2.80
N PHE A 67 7.68 -1.55 -2.20
CA PHE A 67 6.42 -1.22 -2.86
C PHE A 67 6.39 0.25 -3.33
N ILE A 68 6.79 1.20 -2.47
CA ILE A 68 6.83 2.62 -2.83
C ILE A 68 7.81 2.87 -3.98
N THR A 69 9.03 2.31 -3.90
CA THR A 69 10.05 2.48 -4.95
C THR A 69 9.58 1.96 -6.31
N ASP A 70 8.89 0.81 -6.31
CA ASP A 70 8.50 0.12 -7.53
C ASP A 70 7.21 0.68 -8.16
N ASN A 71 6.30 1.24 -7.34
CA ASN A 71 4.93 1.56 -7.77
C ASN A 71 4.52 3.03 -7.65
N CYS A 72 5.32 3.87 -6.97
CA CYS A 72 4.91 5.22 -6.58
C CYS A 72 5.78 6.35 -7.16
N GLN A 73 6.45 6.07 -8.29
CA GLN A 73 7.18 7.06 -9.10
C GLN A 73 6.24 7.83 -10.03
#